data_AF-A0A2P6FHA9-F1
#
_entry.id   AF-A0A2P6FHA9-F1
#
_cell.length_a   1.000
_cell.length_b   1.000
_cell.length_c   1.000
_cell.angle_alpha   90.00
_cell.angle_beta   90.00
_cell.angle_gamma   90.00
#
_symmetry.space_group_name_H-M   'P 1'
#
loop_
_entity.id
_entity.type
_entity.pdbx_description
1 polymer ?
#
loop_
_entity_poly.entity_id
_entity_poly.type
_entity_poly.pdbx_seq_one_letter_code
_entity_poly.pdbx_strand_id
1 'polypeptide(L)'
;MVRKSSLKAQERNNLLAEAVIGIKSGLYKSSYAASKALGLRTYTVQTRLNGGQTRKEARQQQQLLTKNQEQTLLKWIKELTASGYAPSHRILREVADEVRSNKCRVFQPQQQQQQQQQPQTQQPQTQQPQIPKLPLRQEWVPRFI
;
A
#
# COMPACT_ATOMS: atom_id res chain seq x y z
N MET A 1 -19.13 -18.77 -3.59
CA MET A 1 -18.41 -19.26 -2.39
C MET A 1 -16.93 -18.90 -2.48
N VAL A 2 -16.40 -18.14 -1.52
CA VAL A 2 -14.96 -17.90 -1.40
C VAL A 2 -14.28 -19.22 -0.98
N ARG A 3 -13.42 -19.79 -1.82
CA ARG A 3 -12.65 -20.98 -1.44
C ARG A 3 -11.71 -20.61 -0.29
N LYS A 4 -11.91 -21.23 0.88
CA LYS A 4 -10.95 -21.17 1.98
C LYS A 4 -9.67 -21.87 1.54
N SER A 5 -8.54 -21.18 1.63
CA SER A 5 -7.23 -21.82 1.46
C SER A 5 -7.00 -22.79 2.61
N SER A 6 -6.37 -23.93 2.34
CA SER A 6 -5.96 -24.85 3.40
C SER A 6 -4.96 -24.17 4.37
N LEU A 7 -4.95 -24.60 5.63
CA LEU A 7 -4.03 -24.09 6.66
C LEU A 7 -2.56 -24.16 6.19
N LYS A 8 -2.15 -25.32 5.66
CA LYS A 8 -0.83 -25.53 5.04
C LYS A 8 -0.48 -24.49 3.97
N ALA A 9 -1.45 -24.08 3.15
CA ALA A 9 -1.22 -23.08 2.11
C ALA A 9 -1.09 -21.67 2.69
N GLN A 10 -1.74 -21.37 3.82
CA GLN A 10 -1.59 -20.11 4.54
C GLN A 10 -0.23 -20.05 5.24
N GLU A 11 0.14 -21.08 5.98
CA GLU A 11 1.45 -21.21 6.64
C GLU A 11 2.59 -20.99 5.64
N ARG A 12 2.53 -21.65 4.48
CA ARG A 12 3.54 -21.47 3.43
C ARG A 12 3.62 -20.03 2.90
N ASN A 13 2.48 -19.34 2.79
CA ASN A 13 2.50 -17.93 2.36
C ASN A 13 3.08 -17.02 3.46
N ASN A 14 2.80 -17.32 4.73
CA ASN A 14 3.37 -16.59 5.86
C ASN A 14 4.90 -16.76 5.91
N LEU A 15 5.41 -17.98 5.75
CA LEU A 15 6.84 -18.25 5.65
C LEU A 15 7.49 -17.52 4.47
N LEU A 16 6.81 -17.43 3.31
CA LEU A 16 7.31 -16.64 2.18
C LEU A 16 7.37 -15.14 2.48
N ALA A 17 6.38 -14.61 3.21
CA ALA A 17 6.38 -13.21 3.62
C ALA A 17 7.52 -12.94 4.61
N GLU A 18 7.71 -13.81 5.58
CA GLU A 18 8.82 -13.77 6.54
C GLU A 18 10.18 -13.83 5.83
N ALA A 19 10.35 -14.73 4.87
CA ALA A 19 11.58 -14.82 4.06
C ALA A 19 11.90 -13.48 3.37
N VAL A 20 10.89 -12.85 2.76
CA VAL A 20 11.04 -11.56 2.07
C VAL A 20 11.40 -10.45 3.05
N ILE A 21 10.71 -10.40 4.21
CA ILE A 21 10.98 -9.41 5.25
C ILE A 21 12.42 -9.58 5.77
N GLY A 22 12.82 -10.82 6.08
CA GLY A 22 14.16 -11.13 6.57
C GLY A 22 15.27 -10.78 5.58
N ILE A 23 15.04 -10.93 4.28
CA ILE A 23 16.02 -10.51 3.26
C ILE A 23 16.08 -8.97 3.21
N LYS A 24 14.94 -8.29 3.23
CA LYS A 24 14.89 -6.82 3.20
C LYS A 24 15.48 -6.18 4.46
N SER A 25 15.34 -6.83 5.61
CA SER A 25 15.91 -6.37 6.88
C SER A 25 17.37 -6.79 7.08
N GLY A 26 17.96 -7.54 6.14
CA GLY A 26 19.35 -8.01 6.22
C GLY A 26 19.59 -9.24 7.11
N LEU A 27 18.55 -9.88 7.67
CA LEU A 27 18.65 -11.14 8.43
C LEU A 27 19.22 -12.28 7.55
N TYR A 28 18.83 -12.32 6.28
CA TYR A 28 19.32 -13.29 5.32
C TYR A 28 20.13 -12.62 4.22
N LYS A 29 21.34 -13.12 3.97
CA LYS A 29 22.24 -12.59 2.93
C LYS A 29 21.69 -12.72 1.50
N SER A 30 20.78 -13.67 1.26
CA SER A 30 20.26 -14.00 -0.08
C SER A 30 18.95 -14.77 -0.01
N SER A 31 18.20 -14.77 -1.12
CA SER A 31 17.03 -15.66 -1.36
C SER A 31 17.33 -17.11 -1.03
N TYR A 32 18.54 -17.58 -1.36
CA TYR A 32 18.96 -18.96 -1.11
C TYR A 32 19.09 -19.25 0.40
N ALA A 33 19.68 -18.32 1.16
CA ALA A 33 19.85 -18.46 2.60
C ALA A 33 18.50 -18.50 3.34
N ALA A 34 17.59 -17.59 2.99
CA ALA A 34 16.23 -17.58 3.55
C ALA A 34 15.45 -18.85 3.18
N SER A 35 15.58 -19.32 1.94
CA SER A 35 14.98 -20.55 1.45
C SER A 35 15.47 -21.79 2.22
N LYS A 36 16.78 -21.87 2.51
CA LYS A 36 17.35 -22.95 3.31
C LYS A 36 16.89 -22.91 4.77
N ALA A 37 16.84 -21.72 5.38
CA ALA A 37 16.40 -21.55 6.76
C ALA A 37 14.92 -21.94 6.96
N LEU A 38 14.06 -21.56 6.01
CA LEU A 38 12.59 -21.74 6.13
C LEU A 38 12.07 -22.97 5.36
N GLY A 39 12.94 -23.76 4.73
CA GLY A 39 12.55 -24.95 3.96
C GLY A 39 11.71 -24.66 2.71
N LEU A 40 11.87 -23.49 2.10
CA LEU A 40 11.10 -23.04 0.93
C LEU A 40 11.87 -23.30 -0.37
N ARG A 41 11.19 -23.24 -1.53
CA ARG A 41 11.85 -23.28 -2.84
C ARG A 41 12.45 -21.91 -3.18
N THR A 42 13.73 -21.89 -3.52
CA THR A 42 14.53 -20.69 -3.83
C THR A 42 13.85 -19.78 -4.86
N TYR A 43 13.43 -20.36 -6.00
CA TYR A 43 12.73 -19.64 -7.07
C TYR A 43 11.48 -18.92 -6.56
N THR A 44 10.71 -19.55 -5.66
CA THR A 44 9.49 -18.93 -5.12
C THR A 44 9.79 -17.73 -4.24
N VAL A 45 10.87 -17.77 -3.44
CA VAL A 45 11.33 -16.62 -2.66
C VAL A 45 11.77 -15.49 -3.59
N GLN A 46 12.54 -15.81 -4.64
CA GLN A 46 13.00 -14.84 -5.62
C GLN A 46 11.85 -14.17 -6.38
N THR A 47 10.86 -14.94 -6.85
CA THR A 47 9.67 -14.38 -7.48
C THR A 47 8.93 -13.42 -6.56
N ARG A 48 8.83 -13.74 -5.25
CA ARG A 48 8.19 -12.87 -4.26
C ARG A 48 8.98 -11.59 -4.00
N LEU A 49 10.31 -11.66 -3.94
CA LEU A 49 11.17 -10.48 -3.83
C LEU A 49 11.01 -9.54 -5.02
N ASN A 50 10.89 -10.10 -6.23
CA ASN A 50 10.70 -9.34 -7.46
C ASN A 50 9.26 -8.79 -7.64
N GLY A 51 8.43 -8.83 -6.59
CA GLY A 51 7.06 -8.30 -6.61
C GLY A 51 6.00 -9.25 -7.16
N GLY A 52 6.32 -10.53 -7.35
CA GLY A 52 5.35 -11.53 -7.78
C GLY A 52 4.20 -11.66 -6.79
N GLN A 53 2.97 -11.49 -7.26
CA GLN A 53 1.76 -11.50 -6.45
C GLN A 53 1.27 -12.92 -6.12
N THR A 54 0.56 -13.08 -5.01
CA THR A 54 -0.21 -14.29 -4.75
C THR A 54 -1.44 -14.34 -5.66
N ARG A 55 -1.99 -15.54 -5.90
CA ARG A 55 -3.21 -15.69 -6.71
C ARG A 55 -4.39 -14.88 -6.15
N LYS A 56 -4.45 -14.69 -4.81
CA LYS A 56 -5.48 -13.89 -4.16
C LYS A 56 -5.30 -12.41 -4.47
N GLU A 57 -4.07 -11.90 -4.36
CA GLU A 57 -3.75 -10.51 -4.69
C GLU A 57 -3.97 -10.21 -6.17
N ALA A 58 -3.53 -11.09 -7.07
CA ALA A 58 -3.75 -10.92 -8.51
C ALA A 58 -5.25 -10.88 -8.87
N ARG A 59 -6.07 -11.69 -8.19
CA ARG A 59 -7.54 -11.68 -8.37
C ARG A 59 -8.23 -10.48 -7.72
N GLN A 60 -7.59 -9.78 -6.80
CA GLN A 60 -8.18 -8.58 -6.18
C GLN A 60 -8.56 -7.54 -7.23
N GLN A 61 -7.73 -7.38 -8.27
CA GLN A 61 -7.99 -6.41 -9.34
C GLN A 61 -9.21 -6.77 -10.21
N GLN A 62 -9.68 -8.01 -10.14
CA GLN A 62 -10.87 -8.48 -10.86
C GLN A 62 -12.14 -8.39 -10.00
N GLN A 63 -12.02 -8.05 -8.72
CA GLN A 63 -13.16 -7.93 -7.81
C GLN A 63 -13.87 -6.59 -7.99
N LEU A 64 -15.20 -6.59 -7.84
CA LEU A 64 -16.02 -5.39 -7.96
C LEU A 64 -15.88 -4.45 -6.76
N LEU A 65 -15.52 -5.00 -5.60
CA LEU A 65 -15.32 -4.26 -4.36
C LEU A 65 -13.84 -4.24 -4.01
N THR A 66 -13.40 -3.11 -3.49
CA THR A 66 -12.07 -2.97 -2.89
C THR A 66 -12.02 -3.66 -1.52
N LYS A 67 -10.83 -4.06 -1.06
CA LYS A 67 -10.64 -4.67 0.27
C LYS A 67 -11.25 -3.84 1.40
N ASN A 68 -11.15 -2.51 1.30
CA ASN A 68 -11.69 -1.59 2.31
C ASN A 68 -13.23 -1.64 2.33
N GLN A 69 -13.86 -1.65 1.16
CA GLN A 69 -15.32 -1.78 1.03
C GLN A 69 -15.79 -3.14 1.57
N GLU A 70 -15.09 -4.23 1.24
CA GLU A 70 -15.41 -5.56 1.78
C GLU A 70 -15.27 -5.61 3.31
N GLN A 71 -14.24 -4.97 3.87
CA GLN A 71 -14.03 -4.93 5.31
C GLN A 71 -15.11 -4.14 6.04
N THR A 72 -15.54 -3.01 5.46
CA THR A 72 -16.67 -2.23 5.95
C THR A 72 -17.95 -3.05 5.97
N LEU A 73 -18.28 -3.72 4.86
CA LEU A 73 -19.45 -4.59 4.78
C LEU A 73 -19.37 -5.72 5.81
N LEU A 74 -18.19 -6.34 5.95
CA LEU A 74 -17.98 -7.40 6.94
C LEU A 74 -18.22 -6.90 8.37
N LYS A 75 -17.75 -5.70 8.72
CA LYS A 75 -17.97 -5.08 10.03
C LYS A 75 -19.47 -4.87 10.27
N TRP A 76 -20.17 -4.26 9.32
CA TRP A 76 -21.60 -4.01 9.42
C TRP A 76 -22.42 -5.31 9.57
N ILE A 77 -22.10 -6.35 8.78
CA ILE A 77 -22.75 -7.67 8.91
C ILE A 77 -22.53 -8.27 10.30
N LYS A 78 -21.30 -8.17 10.84
CA LYS A 78 -20.99 -8.66 12.19
C LYS A 78 -21.77 -7.91 13.26
N GLU A 79 -21.89 -6.58 13.14
CA GLU A 79 -22.67 -5.75 14.07
C GLU A 79 -24.17 -6.08 14.02
N LEU A 80 -24.73 -6.27 12.83
CA LEU A 80 -26.11 -6.75 12.67
C LEU A 80 -26.32 -8.13 13.28
N THR A 81 -25.40 -9.06 13.01
CA THR A 81 -25.48 -10.42 13.56
C THR A 81 -25.39 -10.39 15.08
N ALA A 82 -24.53 -9.53 15.64
CA ALA A 82 -24.38 -9.36 17.08
C ALA A 82 -25.63 -8.73 17.75
N SER A 83 -26.37 -7.88 17.05
CA SER A 83 -27.64 -7.32 17.53
C SER A 83 -28.84 -8.28 17.37
N GLY A 84 -28.60 -9.50 16.88
CA GLY A 84 -29.62 -10.54 16.72
C GLY A 84 -30.36 -10.48 15.38
N TYR A 85 -29.95 -9.60 14.46
CA TYR A 85 -30.55 -9.49 13.14
C TYR A 85 -29.70 -10.23 12.10
N ALA A 86 -30.28 -11.22 11.43
CA ALA A 86 -29.66 -11.87 10.28
C ALA A 86 -30.07 -11.14 8.99
N PRO A 87 -29.19 -10.34 8.36
CA PRO A 87 -29.55 -9.61 7.14
C PRO A 87 -29.85 -10.57 5.98
N SER A 88 -30.96 -10.32 5.29
CA SER A 88 -31.31 -11.05 4.08
C SER A 88 -30.31 -10.76 2.95
N HIS A 89 -30.07 -11.76 2.10
CA HIS A 89 -29.17 -11.64 0.95
C HIS A 89 -29.53 -10.48 0.00
N ARG A 90 -30.81 -10.13 -0.10
CA ARG A 90 -31.25 -8.97 -0.89
C ARG A 90 -30.67 -7.66 -0.34
N ILE A 91 -30.82 -7.44 0.96
CA ILE A 91 -30.31 -6.24 1.65
C ILE A 91 -28.79 -6.18 1.56
N LEU A 92 -28.11 -7.33 1.71
CA LEU A 92 -26.65 -7.42 1.54
C LEU A 92 -26.18 -6.95 0.16
N ARG A 93 -26.93 -7.28 -0.90
CA ARG A 93 -26.60 -6.85 -2.26
C ARG A 93 -26.83 -5.35 -2.45
N GLU A 94 -27.97 -4.84 -2.01
CA GLU A 94 -28.31 -3.41 -2.09
C GLU A 94 -27.25 -2.56 -1.40
N VAL A 95 -26.90 -2.91 -0.15
CA VAL A 95 -25.87 -2.19 0.62
C VAL A 95 -24.48 -2.33 -0.03
N ALA A 96 -24.14 -3.49 -0.59
CA ALA A 96 -22.86 -3.66 -1.30
C ALA A 96 -22.76 -2.78 -2.55
N ASP A 97 -23.86 -2.63 -3.31
CA ASP A 97 -23.91 -1.76 -4.49
C ASP A 97 -23.84 -0.27 -4.11
N GLU A 98 -24.42 0.12 -2.97
CA GLU A 98 -24.28 1.48 -2.43
C GLU A 98 -22.84 1.79 -1.98
N VAL A 99 -22.22 0.85 -1.27
CA VAL A 99 -20.82 0.95 -0.83
C VAL A 99 -19.87 1.01 -2.03
N ARG A 100 -20.12 0.20 -3.06
CA ARG A 100 -19.37 0.23 -4.32
C ARG A 100 -19.52 1.57 -5.03
N SER A 101 -20.74 2.13 -5.05
CA SER A 101 -21.06 3.40 -5.71
C SER A 101 -20.57 4.63 -4.92
N ASN A 102 -19.90 4.45 -3.77
CA ASN A 102 -19.47 5.51 -2.85
C ASN A 102 -20.59 6.47 -2.41
N LYS A 103 -21.86 6.06 -2.52
CA LYS A 103 -23.00 6.87 -2.08
C LYS A 103 -23.14 6.86 -0.56
N CYS A 104 -22.56 5.86 0.10
CA CYS A 104 -22.46 5.82 1.56
C CYS A 104 -21.30 6.70 2.06
N ARG A 105 -21.57 7.96 2.41
CA ARG A 105 -20.63 8.80 3.20
C ARG A 105 -20.32 8.24 4.60
N VAL A 106 -21.21 7.39 5.12
CA VAL A 106 -21.25 6.96 6.52
C VAL A 106 -20.10 6.05 6.93
N PHE A 107 -19.40 5.42 5.97
CA PHE A 107 -18.39 4.40 6.27
C PHE A 107 -16.99 4.74 5.73
N GLN A 108 -16.52 5.98 5.90
CA GLN A 108 -15.10 6.27 5.73
C GLN A 108 -14.33 5.78 6.97
N PRO A 109 -13.50 4.72 6.88
CA PRO A 109 -12.53 4.44 7.93
C PRO A 109 -11.57 5.63 7.99
N GLN A 110 -11.47 6.23 9.18
CA GLN A 110 -10.67 7.41 9.48
C GLN A 110 -9.16 7.10 9.45
N GLN A 111 -8.63 6.71 8.29
CA GLN A 111 -7.20 6.43 8.10
C GLN A 111 -6.52 7.29 7.03
N GLN A 112 -7.22 8.26 6.41
CA GLN A 112 -6.61 9.11 5.36
C GLN A 112 -6.31 10.55 5.76
N GLN A 113 -6.44 10.95 7.02
CA GLN A 113 -6.13 12.35 7.42
C GLN A 113 -4.72 12.60 7.98
N GLN A 114 -3.83 11.61 8.08
CA GLN A 114 -2.49 11.83 8.68
C GLN A 114 -1.29 11.83 7.72
N GLN A 115 -1.46 12.01 6.41
CA GLN A 115 -0.31 12.15 5.49
C GLN A 115 -0.22 13.46 4.70
N GLN A 116 -0.83 14.54 5.19
CA GLN A 116 -0.49 15.88 4.68
C GLN A 116 -0.31 16.88 5.80
N GLN A 117 0.73 16.70 6.61
CA GLN A 117 1.46 17.82 7.19
C GLN A 117 2.95 17.48 7.12
N GLN A 118 3.55 17.68 5.95
CA GLN A 118 4.98 17.97 5.94
C GLN A 118 5.15 19.38 6.52
N PRO A 119 5.97 19.61 7.54
CA PRO A 119 6.44 20.94 7.85
C PRO A 119 7.26 21.40 6.64
N GLN A 120 6.76 22.40 5.92
CA GLN A 120 7.60 23.13 4.99
C GLN A 120 8.65 23.86 5.84
N THR A 121 9.88 23.33 5.86
CA THR A 121 11.05 24.09 6.25
C THR A 121 11.17 25.27 5.29
N GLN A 122 10.71 26.44 5.73
CA GLN A 122 10.91 27.70 5.05
C GLN A 122 12.41 27.99 5.04
N GLN A 123 13.01 27.93 3.86
CA GLN A 123 14.33 28.51 3.65
C GLN A 123 14.20 30.04 3.70
N PRO A 124 15.06 30.76 4.44
CA PRO A 124 15.09 32.21 4.36
C PRO A 124 15.55 32.61 2.95
N GLN A 125 14.66 33.23 2.18
CA GLN A 125 14.99 33.84 0.89
C GLN A 125 15.83 35.08 1.16
N THR A 126 17.14 34.98 0.96
CA THR A 126 17.99 36.15 0.72
C THR A 126 17.56 36.79 -0.60
N GLN A 127 16.91 37.95 -0.51
CA GLN A 127 16.56 38.77 -1.66
C GLN A 127 17.86 39.17 -2.39
N GLN A 128 18.06 38.63 -3.59
CA GLN A 128 19.00 39.23 -4.54
C GLN A 128 18.28 40.35 -5.29
N PRO A 129 18.84 41.58 -5.35
CA PRO A 129 18.26 42.63 -6.16
C PRO A 129 18.39 42.28 -7.65
N GLN A 130 17.27 42.31 -8.37
CA GLN A 130 17.21 42.12 -9.82
C GLN A 130 17.92 43.30 -10.50
N ILE A 131 19.11 43.05 -11.05
CA ILE A 131 19.88 44.02 -11.83
C ILE A 131 19.29 44.04 -13.26
N PRO A 132 18.84 45.19 -13.79
CA PRO A 132 18.33 45.28 -15.15
C PRO A 132 19.45 45.07 -16.19
N LYS A 133 19.14 44.31 -17.25
CA LYS A 133 20.04 44.03 -18.39
C LYS A 133 20.36 45.31 -19.16
N LEU A 134 21.59 45.82 -19.01
CA LEU A 134 22.19 46.83 -19.89
C LEU A 134 23.05 46.16 -20.98
N PRO A 135 23.10 46.71 -22.20
CA PRO A 135 23.77 46.07 -23.32
C PRO A 135 25.30 46.23 -23.27
N LEU A 136 25.96 45.10 -23.56
CA LEU A 136 27.36 44.87 -23.92
C LEU A 136 28.20 46.10 -24.34
N ARG A 137 29.26 46.40 -23.59
CA ARG A 137 30.60 46.68 -24.15
C ARG A 137 31.68 46.67 -23.06
N GLN A 138 32.75 45.94 -23.39
CA GLN A 138 34.15 46.19 -23.06
C GLN A 138 34.59 46.18 -21.60
N GLU A 139 35.48 45.21 -21.35
CA GLU A 139 36.64 45.27 -20.45
C GLU A 139 36.25 45.52 -18.97
N TRP A 140 36.50 44.60 -18.07
CA TRP A 140 37.75 44.60 -17.31
C TRP A 140 37.90 43.25 -16.60
N VAL A 141 39.03 42.58 -16.85
CA VAL A 141 39.55 41.49 -16.03
C VAL A 141 40.40 42.12 -14.92
N PRO A 142 40.24 41.72 -13.64
CA PRO A 142 41.29 41.90 -12.66
C PRO A 142 41.99 40.57 -12.36
N ARG A 143 43.28 40.59 -12.67
CA ARG A 143 44.32 39.61 -12.36
C ARG A 143 44.91 40.00 -10.98
N PHE A 144 44.80 39.13 -9.99
CA PHE A 144 45.53 39.20 -8.71
C PHE A 144 45.89 37.76 -8.34
N ILE A 145 47.14 37.32 -8.54
CA ILE A 145 48.30 37.40 -7.61
C ILE A 145 47.96 36.80 -6.25
#